data_AF-A0A1X2AIT5-F1
#
_entry.id   AF-A0A1X2AIT5-F1
#
_cell.length_a   1.000
_cell.length_b   1.000
_cell.length_c   1.000
_cell.angle_alpha   90.00
_cell.angle_beta   90.00
_cell.angle_gamma   90.00
#
_symmetry.space_group_name_H-M   'P 1'
#
loop_
_entity.id
_entity.type
_entity.pdbx_description
1 polymer ?
#
loop_
_entity_poly.entity_id
_entity_poly.type
_entity_poly.pdbx_seq_one_letter_code
_entity_poly.pdbx_strand_id
1 'polypeptide(L)'
;MSLPSQLEETRRGPRGAAGRPDARAERIFGGYDESDAYAGVYSKAFDEMFDPQGTVRGPYKGIYAELAPSDASELKARAEALGRAFIDQGITFSLSGQERPFPLDLVPRVISAAEWSRLERGITQRVKALEMYLDDIYGDQEILNDDIIPRRLITSCEHFHRQAFGIVPPNGVRIHVAGIDLIRDEKGNFRVLEDNLRSPSGVSYVMENRRTMARVFPNLFATHRVRAVDDYASHLLRALRNSAATNEADPTVVVLTPGVANSAYFEHSLLARQMGVELVEGRDLFCRDNQVYMRTTEGERQVDVIYRRIDDAFLDPLQFRADSVLGVAGLVNAARAGNVVISSAIGNGVGDDKLVYTYVPTMIEYYLGEKPLLANVETYRCWLDDEREEVLDRIDELVLKPVEGSGGYGIVFGPEASDKELVAVAKKVREDPRSWIAQPMMELSTVPTQVGSTLAPRYVDLRPFAVNDGNDVWVLPGGLTRVALVEGSRVVNSSQGGGSKDTWVLAPRAAPGARELGAAEVVRSLPKSIPDPVLDGAPRLSQQQPQPTGIPDEQPQQQQQQRMR
;
A
#
# COMPACT_ATOMS: atom_id res chain seq x y z
N MET A 1 80.27 -44.34 3.13
CA MET A 1 80.06 -44.62 1.69
C MET A 1 78.56 -44.81 1.48
N SER A 2 77.85 -44.16 0.56
CA SER A 2 78.12 -42.94 -0.19
C SER A 2 76.78 -42.33 -0.63
N LEU A 3 76.70 -41.00 -0.70
CA LEU A 3 75.72 -40.21 -1.48
C LEU A 3 76.47 -39.62 -2.69
N PRO A 4 75.83 -38.95 -3.69
CA PRO A 4 74.41 -38.87 -4.08
C PRO A 4 74.15 -39.10 -5.59
N SER A 5 72.89 -38.97 -6.05
CA SER A 5 72.58 -38.32 -7.35
C SER A 5 71.14 -37.75 -7.37
N GLN A 6 70.94 -36.66 -8.13
CA GLN A 6 69.67 -35.91 -8.26
C GLN A 6 69.05 -36.05 -9.68
N LEU A 7 67.95 -35.31 -9.91
CA LEU A 7 67.18 -35.04 -11.15
C LEU A 7 65.93 -35.95 -11.30
N GLU A 8 64.70 -35.43 -11.09
CA GLU A 8 63.84 -34.71 -12.07
C GLU A 8 63.28 -35.67 -13.16
N GLU A 9 61.98 -35.72 -13.51
CA GLU A 9 61.00 -34.64 -13.65
C GLU A 9 59.50 -35.12 -13.66
N THR A 10 58.56 -34.23 -13.30
CA THR A 10 57.12 -34.15 -13.72
C THR A 10 55.98 -35.11 -13.24
N ARG A 11 54.94 -34.45 -12.67
CA ARG A 11 53.47 -34.58 -12.92
C ARG A 11 52.69 -35.87 -12.56
N ARG A 12 51.90 -35.79 -11.46
CA ARG A 12 50.42 -35.63 -11.45
C ARG A 12 49.86 -35.73 -10.02
N GLY A 13 49.23 -34.66 -9.51
CA GLY A 13 48.45 -34.71 -8.26
C GLY A 13 46.94 -34.90 -8.53
N PRO A 14 46.19 -35.63 -7.68
CA PRO A 14 44.75 -35.76 -7.80
C PRO A 14 43.97 -34.65 -7.07
N ARG A 15 42.87 -34.25 -7.71
CA ARG A 15 41.74 -33.44 -7.20
C ARG A 15 41.19 -34.05 -5.90
N GLY A 16 40.54 -33.30 -5.00
CA GLY A 16 40.25 -31.87 -4.95
C GLY A 16 39.32 -31.61 -3.75
N ALA A 17 39.60 -30.57 -2.96
CA ALA A 17 38.80 -30.24 -1.77
C ALA A 17 37.58 -29.38 -2.13
N ALA A 18 36.48 -29.58 -1.41
CA ALA A 18 35.32 -28.70 -1.50
C ALA A 18 35.72 -27.26 -1.11
N GLY A 19 35.32 -26.29 -1.91
CA GLY A 19 35.64 -24.88 -1.65
C GLY A 19 34.98 -24.40 -0.36
N ARG A 20 35.78 -23.77 0.51
CA ARG A 20 35.23 -22.93 1.58
C ARG A 20 34.47 -21.75 0.93
N PRO A 21 33.40 -21.23 1.56
CA PRO A 21 32.84 -19.94 1.17
C PRO A 21 33.92 -18.84 1.27
N ASP A 22 33.77 -17.80 0.45
CA ASP A 22 34.79 -16.78 0.26
C ASP A 22 34.81 -15.76 1.41
N ALA A 23 35.97 -15.54 2.05
CA ALA A 23 36.17 -14.75 3.28
C ALA A 23 35.97 -13.22 3.10
N ARG A 24 35.31 -12.83 2.00
CA ARG A 24 34.84 -11.47 1.71
C ARG A 24 33.33 -11.34 1.96
N ALA A 25 32.54 -12.40 1.68
CA ALA A 25 31.10 -12.43 1.92
C ALA A 25 30.76 -12.33 3.43
N GLU A 26 31.61 -12.95 4.27
CA GLU A 26 31.56 -12.86 5.74
C GLU A 26 31.67 -11.42 6.27
N ARG A 27 32.17 -10.44 5.48
CA ARG A 27 32.43 -9.07 5.99
C ARG A 27 31.25 -8.12 5.92
N ILE A 28 30.36 -8.26 4.93
CA ILE A 28 29.16 -7.42 4.87
C ILE A 28 28.10 -7.97 5.82
N PHE A 29 27.89 -9.28 5.85
CA PHE A 29 26.90 -9.92 6.72
C PHE A 29 27.40 -10.15 8.17
N GLY A 30 28.58 -9.66 8.54
CA GLY A 30 29.14 -9.81 9.89
C GLY A 30 28.23 -9.28 11.03
N GLY A 31 27.25 -8.43 10.73
CA GLY A 31 26.18 -8.05 11.68
C GLY A 31 25.26 -9.21 12.11
N TYR A 32 25.37 -10.40 11.50
CA TYR A 32 24.77 -11.65 11.96
C TYR A 32 25.68 -12.45 12.92
N ASP A 33 27.00 -12.17 12.94
CA ASP A 33 28.01 -12.91 13.70
C ASP A 33 28.53 -12.12 14.94
N GLU A 34 28.43 -10.79 14.93
CA GLU A 34 29.18 -9.91 15.86
C GLU A 34 28.44 -9.49 17.16
N SER A 35 27.22 -9.96 17.44
CA SER A 35 26.41 -9.46 18.58
C SER A 35 25.75 -10.57 19.41
N ASP A 36 25.95 -10.53 20.74
CA ASP A 36 25.30 -11.43 21.72
C ASP A 36 23.76 -11.33 21.68
N ALA A 37 23.21 -10.16 21.32
CA ALA A 37 21.77 -10.00 21.13
C ALA A 37 21.25 -10.86 19.97
N TYR A 38 22.09 -11.05 18.95
CA TYR A 38 21.82 -11.82 17.74
C TYR A 38 22.38 -13.25 17.75
N ALA A 39 23.00 -13.69 18.85
CA ALA A 39 23.33 -15.10 19.07
C ALA A 39 22.06 -15.95 18.94
N GLY A 40 21.98 -16.74 17.87
CA GLY A 40 20.84 -17.57 17.52
C GLY A 40 19.64 -16.86 16.86
N VAL A 41 19.80 -15.75 16.11
CA VAL A 41 18.70 -15.12 15.33
C VAL A 41 17.89 -16.16 14.57
N TYR A 42 18.61 -17.03 13.85
CA TYR A 42 18.08 -18.13 13.04
C TYR A 42 17.19 -19.12 13.83
N SER A 43 17.24 -19.10 15.16
CA SER A 43 16.39 -19.90 16.07
C SER A 43 15.37 -19.09 16.88
N LYS A 44 15.48 -17.77 16.91
CA LYS A 44 14.59 -16.86 17.69
C LYS A 44 13.52 -16.19 16.82
N ALA A 45 13.86 -15.83 15.58
CA ALA A 45 12.98 -15.12 14.66
C ALA A 45 13.06 -15.70 13.24
N PHE A 46 12.00 -15.51 12.45
CA PHE A 46 12.04 -15.89 11.03
C PHE A 46 12.87 -14.86 10.25
N ASP A 47 14.10 -15.20 9.85
CA ASP A 47 14.82 -14.36 8.90
C ASP A 47 14.34 -14.60 7.46
N GLU A 48 14.12 -13.52 6.73
CA GLU A 48 13.62 -13.51 5.36
C GLU A 48 14.68 -13.97 4.34
N MET A 49 15.96 -13.68 4.57
CA MET A 49 17.06 -14.07 3.68
C MET A 49 17.63 -15.45 4.02
N PHE A 50 17.74 -15.79 5.30
CA PHE A 50 18.42 -17.00 5.78
C PHE A 50 17.47 -17.97 6.49
N ASP A 51 17.73 -19.27 6.38
CA ASP A 51 17.01 -20.31 7.11
C ASP A 51 17.63 -20.59 8.51
N PRO A 52 17.02 -21.46 9.34
CA PRO A 52 17.54 -21.78 10.68
C PRO A 52 18.97 -22.36 10.71
N GLN A 53 19.53 -22.72 9.56
CA GLN A 53 20.90 -23.23 9.39
C GLN A 53 21.85 -22.18 8.79
N GLY A 54 21.40 -20.93 8.62
CA GLY A 54 22.17 -19.86 7.97
C GLY A 54 22.27 -19.99 6.44
N THR A 55 21.47 -20.88 5.82
CA THR A 55 21.50 -21.06 4.36
C THR A 55 20.55 -20.09 3.67
N VAL A 56 20.99 -19.48 2.57
CA VAL A 56 20.21 -18.48 1.83
C VAL A 56 18.96 -19.10 1.19
N ARG A 57 17.79 -18.57 1.59
CA ARG A 57 16.47 -18.98 1.09
C ARG A 57 16.32 -18.72 -0.40
N GLY A 58 15.55 -19.58 -1.07
CA GLY A 58 15.35 -19.57 -2.53
C GLY A 58 15.08 -18.18 -3.16
N PRO A 59 14.13 -17.38 -2.64
CA PRO A 59 13.82 -16.05 -3.19
C PRO A 59 14.96 -15.03 -3.11
N TYR A 60 15.87 -15.17 -2.13
CA TYR A 60 16.97 -14.22 -1.89
C TYR A 60 18.30 -14.59 -2.56
N LYS A 61 18.42 -15.78 -3.18
CA LYS A 61 19.71 -16.23 -3.76
C LYS A 61 20.32 -15.27 -4.78
N GLY A 62 19.49 -14.60 -5.59
CA GLY A 62 19.97 -13.59 -6.54
C GLY A 62 20.45 -12.30 -5.87
N ILE A 63 19.73 -11.83 -4.84
CA ILE A 63 20.12 -10.66 -4.03
C ILE A 63 21.41 -10.93 -3.27
N TYR A 64 21.52 -12.08 -2.61
CA TYR A 64 22.74 -12.47 -1.91
C TYR A 64 23.94 -12.55 -2.87
N ALA A 65 23.76 -13.10 -4.08
CA ALA A 65 24.83 -13.19 -5.08
C ALA A 65 25.30 -11.82 -5.62
N GLU A 66 24.42 -10.80 -5.64
CA GLU A 66 24.78 -9.42 -6.03
C GLU A 66 25.40 -8.62 -4.88
N LEU A 67 25.00 -8.88 -3.62
CA LEU A 67 25.48 -8.14 -2.45
C LEU A 67 26.74 -8.73 -1.80
N ALA A 68 26.90 -10.06 -1.77
CA ALA A 68 28.03 -10.72 -1.13
C ALA A 68 29.42 -10.43 -1.75
N PRO A 69 29.57 -10.12 -3.06
CA PRO A 69 30.86 -9.74 -3.64
C PRO A 69 31.33 -8.33 -3.29
N SER A 70 30.40 -7.43 -2.90
CA SER A 70 30.70 -6.05 -2.54
C SER A 70 31.56 -5.96 -1.28
N ASP A 71 32.13 -4.80 -1.03
CA ASP A 71 32.72 -4.45 0.27
C ASP A 71 31.96 -3.31 0.96
N ALA A 72 32.30 -3.08 2.23
CA ALA A 72 31.69 -2.04 3.06
C ALA A 72 31.75 -0.64 2.45
N SER A 73 32.81 -0.32 1.67
CA SER A 73 32.92 0.95 0.95
C SER A 73 31.93 1.04 -0.21
N GLU A 74 31.76 -0.03 -0.98
CA GLU A 74 30.75 -0.07 -2.05
C GLU A 74 29.32 0.01 -1.50
N LEU A 75 29.02 -0.73 -0.43
CA LEU A 75 27.71 -0.68 0.25
C LEU A 75 27.40 0.75 0.73
N LYS A 76 28.37 1.41 1.37
CA LYS A 76 28.23 2.80 1.82
C LYS A 76 28.03 3.76 0.64
N ALA A 77 28.78 3.62 -0.45
CA ALA A 77 28.63 4.46 -1.63
C ALA A 77 27.25 4.30 -2.30
N ARG A 78 26.71 3.07 -2.34
CA ARG A 78 25.35 2.77 -2.81
C ARG A 78 24.29 3.42 -1.89
N ALA A 79 24.48 3.39 -0.56
CA ALA A 79 23.61 4.07 0.40
C ALA A 79 23.62 5.60 0.24
N GLU A 80 24.79 6.20 0.06
CA GLU A 80 24.94 7.65 -0.18
C GLU A 80 24.35 8.07 -1.54
N ALA A 81 24.38 7.21 -2.55
CA ALA A 81 23.68 7.44 -3.81
C ALA A 81 22.15 7.37 -3.65
N LEU A 82 21.66 6.35 -2.91
CA LEU A 82 20.25 6.17 -2.60
C LEU A 82 19.67 7.37 -1.81
N GLY A 83 20.35 7.80 -0.76
CA GLY A 83 19.94 8.92 0.08
C GLY A 83 19.90 10.25 -0.69
N ARG A 84 20.87 10.51 -1.57
CA ARG A 84 20.82 11.66 -2.49
C ARG A 84 19.65 11.58 -3.45
N ALA A 85 19.43 10.43 -4.09
CA ALA A 85 18.31 10.23 -4.99
C ALA A 85 16.93 10.40 -4.30
N PHE A 86 16.83 10.14 -2.99
CA PHE A 86 15.63 10.44 -2.20
C PHE A 86 15.40 11.95 -2.01
N ILE A 87 16.46 12.67 -1.63
CA ILE A 87 16.42 14.12 -1.41
C ILE A 87 16.15 14.86 -2.73
N ASP A 88 16.82 14.47 -3.82
CA ASP A 88 16.67 15.07 -5.15
C ASP A 88 15.25 14.89 -5.74
N GLN A 89 14.51 13.87 -5.27
CA GLN A 89 13.11 13.62 -5.66
C GLN A 89 12.10 14.29 -4.72
N GLY A 90 12.55 15.01 -3.68
CA GLY A 90 11.69 15.67 -2.70
C GLY A 90 10.94 14.70 -1.79
N ILE A 91 11.43 13.48 -1.61
CA ILE A 91 10.77 12.45 -0.80
C ILE A 91 11.12 12.70 0.67
N THR A 92 10.38 13.62 1.28
CA THR A 92 10.52 13.99 2.70
C THR A 92 9.36 13.45 3.55
N PHE A 93 9.59 13.42 4.86
CA PHE A 93 8.60 13.18 5.89
C PHE A 93 8.79 14.25 6.98
N SER A 94 7.69 14.85 7.46
CA SER A 94 7.76 15.83 8.54
C SER A 94 7.78 15.12 9.90
N LEU A 95 8.95 15.09 10.54
CA LEU A 95 9.11 14.63 11.92
C LEU A 95 9.25 15.85 12.83
N SER A 96 8.26 16.08 13.70
CA SER A 96 8.23 17.22 14.64
C SER A 96 8.40 18.59 13.95
N GLY A 97 7.85 18.75 12.74
CA GLY A 97 7.94 19.99 11.95
C GLY A 97 9.25 20.17 11.18
N GLN A 98 10.18 19.20 11.24
CA GLN A 98 11.36 19.16 10.37
C GLN A 98 11.15 18.13 9.26
N GLU A 99 11.25 18.55 8.01
CA GLU A 99 11.35 17.63 6.88
C GLU A 99 12.68 16.88 6.92
N ARG A 100 12.59 15.55 6.91
CA ARG A 100 13.73 14.64 6.81
C ARG A 100 13.43 13.59 5.74
N PRO A 101 14.43 13.10 4.97
CA PRO A 101 14.20 11.96 4.08
C PRO A 101 13.80 10.75 4.91
N PHE A 102 12.73 10.07 4.52
CA PHE A 102 12.35 8.81 5.15
C PHE A 102 13.38 7.75 4.77
N PRO A 103 14.10 7.12 5.71
CA PRO A 103 15.23 6.25 5.35
C PRO A 103 14.77 5.05 4.53
N LEU A 104 15.33 4.90 3.32
CA LEU A 104 15.20 3.66 2.54
C LEU A 104 16.46 2.81 2.73
N ASP A 105 16.26 1.54 3.02
CA ASP A 105 17.34 0.55 3.09
C ASP A 105 17.60 -0.13 1.73
N LEU A 106 18.85 -0.50 1.48
CA LEU A 106 19.33 -1.08 0.22
C LEU A 106 18.85 -2.53 -0.03
N VAL A 107 18.42 -3.27 1.00
CA VAL A 107 18.02 -4.68 0.88
C VAL A 107 16.50 -4.79 0.81
N PRO A 108 15.92 -5.10 -0.36
CA PRO A 108 14.46 -5.19 -0.51
C PRO A 108 13.89 -6.40 0.23
N ARG A 109 12.63 -6.31 0.68
CA ARG A 109 11.89 -7.44 1.22
C ARG A 109 11.28 -8.24 0.07
N VAL A 110 11.67 -9.51 -0.12
CA VAL A 110 11.15 -10.35 -1.20
C VAL A 110 10.02 -11.25 -0.72
N ILE A 111 8.92 -11.29 -1.48
CA ILE A 111 7.78 -12.18 -1.28
C ILE A 111 7.58 -13.01 -2.56
N SER A 112 7.48 -14.34 -2.44
CA SER A 112 7.28 -15.19 -3.61
C SER A 112 5.85 -15.06 -4.18
N ALA A 113 5.69 -15.40 -5.46
CA ALA A 113 4.38 -15.41 -6.13
C ALA A 113 3.32 -16.26 -5.38
N ALA A 114 3.74 -17.37 -4.75
CA ALA A 114 2.86 -18.30 -4.07
C ALA A 114 2.42 -17.79 -2.68
N GLU A 115 3.31 -17.11 -1.96
CA GLU A 115 2.97 -16.41 -0.71
C GLU A 115 2.05 -15.23 -1.01
N TRP A 116 2.40 -14.42 -2.01
CA TRP A 116 1.60 -13.26 -2.40
C TRP A 116 0.20 -13.65 -2.84
N SER A 117 0.03 -14.69 -3.65
CA SER A 117 -1.30 -15.15 -4.07
C SER A 117 -2.21 -15.59 -2.90
N ARG A 118 -1.63 -16.01 -1.76
CA ARG A 118 -2.37 -16.27 -0.52
C ARG A 118 -2.73 -14.98 0.21
N LEU A 119 -1.78 -14.05 0.31
CA LEU A 119 -2.00 -12.71 0.89
C LEU A 119 -3.09 -11.95 0.13
N GLU A 120 -2.96 -11.83 -1.19
CA GLU A 120 -3.89 -11.19 -2.13
C GLU A 120 -5.32 -11.67 -1.90
N ARG A 121 -5.55 -12.99 -1.92
CA ARG A 121 -6.87 -13.60 -1.64
C ARG A 121 -7.41 -13.29 -0.23
N GLY A 122 -6.56 -13.34 0.79
CA GLY A 122 -6.99 -13.12 2.17
C GLY A 122 -7.24 -11.64 2.50
N ILE A 123 -6.50 -10.73 1.89
CA ILE A 123 -6.74 -9.28 1.94
C ILE A 123 -8.07 -8.96 1.24
N THR A 124 -8.30 -9.49 0.03
CA THR A 124 -9.57 -9.35 -0.68
C THR A 124 -10.76 -9.88 0.12
N GLN A 125 -10.63 -11.06 0.75
CA GLN A 125 -11.66 -11.62 1.64
C GLN A 125 -11.94 -10.69 2.83
N ARG A 126 -10.89 -10.24 3.53
CA ARG A 126 -11.00 -9.39 4.72
C ARG A 126 -11.65 -8.04 4.39
N VAL A 127 -11.22 -7.39 3.31
CA VAL A 127 -11.79 -6.11 2.85
C VAL A 127 -13.27 -6.27 2.50
N LYS A 128 -13.67 -7.36 1.83
CA LYS A 128 -15.09 -7.64 1.54
C LYS A 128 -15.94 -7.81 2.80
N ALA A 129 -15.44 -8.52 3.82
CA ALA A 129 -16.14 -8.66 5.09
C ALA A 129 -16.23 -7.34 5.88
N LEU A 130 -15.17 -6.51 5.85
CA LEU A 130 -15.16 -5.17 6.46
C LEU A 130 -16.08 -4.19 5.74
N GLU A 131 -16.21 -4.29 4.41
CA GLU A 131 -17.14 -3.51 3.59
C GLU A 131 -18.59 -3.82 3.98
N MET A 132 -18.96 -5.10 4.02
CA MET A 132 -20.30 -5.56 4.45
C MET A 132 -20.59 -5.17 5.91
N TYR A 133 -19.59 -5.29 6.79
CA TYR A 133 -19.70 -4.82 8.18
C TYR A 133 -19.99 -3.32 8.28
N LEU A 134 -19.26 -2.48 7.56
CA LEU A 134 -19.48 -1.03 7.61
C LEU A 134 -20.82 -0.62 6.98
N ASP A 135 -21.28 -1.34 5.95
CA ASP A 135 -22.60 -1.11 5.37
C ASP A 135 -23.71 -1.48 6.38
N ASP A 136 -23.64 -2.66 6.99
CA ASP A 136 -24.61 -3.13 7.98
C ASP A 136 -24.69 -2.21 9.22
N ILE A 137 -23.54 -1.80 9.78
CA ILE A 137 -23.48 -0.92 10.96
C ILE A 137 -24.13 0.46 10.71
N TYR A 138 -24.10 0.96 9.47
CA TYR A 138 -24.76 2.21 9.08
C TYR A 138 -26.10 2.02 8.34
N GLY A 139 -26.58 0.76 8.26
CA GLY A 139 -27.84 0.31 7.68
C GLY A 139 -28.71 -0.43 8.70
N ASP A 140 -29.05 -1.69 8.42
CA ASP A 140 -30.05 -2.48 9.18
C ASP A 140 -29.52 -3.09 10.50
N GLN A 141 -28.18 -3.16 10.66
CA GLN A 141 -27.46 -3.62 11.85
C GLN A 141 -27.72 -5.09 12.24
N GLU A 142 -27.87 -5.98 11.25
CA GLU A 142 -28.19 -7.39 11.46
C GLU A 142 -27.15 -8.14 12.29
N ILE A 143 -25.85 -7.83 12.16
CA ILE A 143 -24.80 -8.44 13.02
C ILE A 143 -24.95 -8.06 14.51
N LEU A 144 -25.68 -6.97 14.80
CA LEU A 144 -26.04 -6.52 16.16
C LEU A 144 -27.43 -6.97 16.59
N ASN A 145 -28.27 -7.44 15.65
CA ASN A 145 -29.62 -7.95 15.91
C ASN A 145 -29.57 -9.47 16.16
N ASP A 146 -28.67 -10.18 15.47
CA ASP A 146 -28.33 -11.60 15.65
C ASP A 146 -27.38 -11.86 16.84
N ASP A 147 -27.02 -10.83 17.62
CA ASP A 147 -26.09 -10.87 18.76
C ASP A 147 -24.68 -11.45 18.46
N ILE A 148 -24.27 -11.47 17.19
CA ILE A 148 -22.96 -11.99 16.72
C ILE A 148 -21.80 -11.14 17.26
N ILE A 149 -21.97 -9.82 17.31
CA ILE A 149 -21.07 -8.91 18.03
C ILE A 149 -21.89 -8.01 18.97
N PRO A 150 -21.38 -7.68 20.18
CA PRO A 150 -22.18 -6.97 21.16
C PRO A 150 -22.36 -5.49 20.77
N ARG A 151 -23.60 -5.00 20.73
CA ARG A 151 -23.95 -3.60 20.37
C ARG A 151 -23.12 -2.53 21.11
N ARG A 152 -22.71 -2.80 22.35
CA ARG A 152 -21.83 -1.92 23.14
C ARG A 152 -20.45 -1.66 22.50
N LEU A 153 -19.96 -2.56 21.64
CA LEU A 153 -18.69 -2.42 20.89
C LEU A 153 -18.69 -1.15 20.04
N ILE A 154 -19.82 -0.96 19.35
CA ILE A 154 -20.08 0.09 18.36
C ILE A 154 -20.42 1.39 19.09
N THR A 155 -21.37 1.34 20.03
CA THR A 155 -21.85 2.56 20.70
C THR A 155 -20.82 3.21 21.63
N SER A 156 -19.74 2.50 21.99
CA SER A 156 -18.63 3.03 22.80
C SER A 156 -17.36 3.33 21.98
N CYS A 157 -17.39 3.20 20.65
CA CYS A 157 -16.26 3.59 19.79
C CYS A 157 -16.33 5.10 19.52
N GLU A 158 -15.24 5.84 19.74
CA GLU A 158 -15.20 7.29 19.47
C GLU A 158 -15.41 7.59 17.97
N HIS A 159 -14.98 6.66 17.10
CA HIS A 159 -15.08 6.77 15.66
C HIS A 159 -16.40 6.22 15.06
N PHE A 160 -17.37 5.85 15.89
CA PHE A 160 -18.74 5.59 15.44
C PHE A 160 -19.50 6.90 15.22
N HIS A 161 -19.46 7.42 14.00
CA HIS A 161 -20.07 8.69 13.64
C HIS A 161 -21.49 8.50 13.11
N ARG A 162 -22.49 8.70 13.98
CA ARG A 162 -23.93 8.63 13.64
C ARG A 162 -24.32 9.50 12.45
N GLN A 163 -23.57 10.57 12.18
CA GLN A 163 -23.69 11.44 11.01
C GLN A 163 -23.61 10.66 9.67
N ALA A 164 -22.91 9.53 9.64
CA ALA A 164 -22.74 8.67 8.46
C ALA A 164 -23.94 7.75 8.18
N PHE A 165 -24.90 7.64 9.11
CA PHE A 165 -26.09 6.82 8.92
C PHE A 165 -26.91 7.30 7.71
N GLY A 166 -27.34 6.37 6.87
CA GLY A 166 -28.05 6.66 5.62
C GLY A 166 -27.22 7.34 4.52
N ILE A 167 -25.89 7.41 4.65
CA ILE A 167 -25.00 7.80 3.54
C ILE A 167 -24.58 6.51 2.82
N VAL A 168 -25.14 6.31 1.62
CA VAL A 168 -24.88 5.14 0.76
C VAL A 168 -24.27 5.64 -0.57
N PRO A 169 -23.01 5.30 -0.88
CA PRO A 169 -22.40 5.62 -2.18
C PRO A 169 -23.13 4.91 -3.34
N PRO A 170 -23.22 5.50 -4.54
CA PRO A 170 -23.91 4.90 -5.69
C PRO A 170 -23.49 3.48 -6.08
N ASN A 171 -22.22 3.11 -5.86
CA ASN A 171 -21.71 1.75 -6.08
C ASN A 171 -21.56 0.92 -4.79
N GLY A 172 -22.08 1.40 -3.66
CA GLY A 172 -21.97 0.77 -2.34
C GLY A 172 -20.61 0.84 -1.65
N VAL A 173 -19.55 1.34 -2.31
CA VAL A 173 -18.18 1.28 -1.75
C VAL A 173 -17.94 2.34 -0.69
N ARG A 174 -17.79 1.90 0.56
CA ARG A 174 -17.34 2.69 1.71
C ARG A 174 -15.82 2.66 1.85
N ILE A 175 -15.18 1.52 1.54
CA ILE A 175 -13.73 1.30 1.68
C ILE A 175 -13.01 1.31 0.32
N HIS A 176 -12.91 2.47 -0.34
CA HIS A 176 -12.17 2.57 -1.62
C HIS A 176 -10.69 2.20 -1.49
N VAL A 177 -10.05 2.50 -0.35
CA VAL A 177 -8.66 2.13 -0.05
C VAL A 177 -8.57 1.54 1.34
N ALA A 178 -7.99 0.34 1.45
CA ALA A 178 -7.65 -0.29 2.72
C ALA A 178 -6.14 -0.49 2.83
N GLY A 179 -5.54 -0.09 3.95
CA GLY A 179 -4.19 -0.47 4.34
C GLY A 179 -4.25 -1.59 5.40
N ILE A 180 -3.81 -2.80 5.07
CA ILE A 180 -3.85 -3.93 6.01
C ILE A 180 -2.44 -4.13 6.55
N ASP A 181 -2.20 -3.94 7.85
CA ASP A 181 -0.89 -4.17 8.43
C ASP A 181 -0.67 -5.65 8.70
N LEU A 182 0.38 -6.20 8.10
CA LEU A 182 0.77 -7.60 8.19
C LEU A 182 2.13 -7.73 8.87
N ILE A 183 2.23 -8.69 9.78
CA ILE A 183 3.50 -9.20 10.27
C ILE A 183 3.69 -10.63 9.76
N ARG A 184 4.94 -11.10 9.78
CA ARG A 184 5.25 -12.53 9.66
C ARG A 184 5.81 -13.01 10.99
N ASP A 185 5.23 -14.08 11.52
CA ASP A 185 5.57 -14.65 12.83
C ASP A 185 6.86 -15.50 12.79
N GLU A 186 7.31 -15.94 13.96
CA GLU A 186 8.52 -16.75 14.14
C GLU A 186 8.46 -18.10 13.40
N LYS A 187 7.25 -18.57 13.08
CA LYS A 187 6.98 -19.79 12.31
C LYS A 187 6.87 -19.51 10.79
N GLY A 188 6.99 -18.25 10.36
CA GLY A 188 6.91 -17.83 8.97
C GLY A 188 5.50 -17.59 8.44
N ASN A 189 4.47 -17.57 9.29
CA ASN A 189 3.09 -17.32 8.87
C ASN A 189 2.78 -15.82 8.89
N PHE A 190 2.01 -15.36 7.91
CA PHE A 190 1.50 -13.99 7.92
C PHE A 190 0.29 -13.86 8.84
N ARG A 191 0.24 -12.77 9.59
CA ARG A 191 -0.90 -12.38 10.44
C ARG A 191 -1.24 -10.91 10.24
N VAL A 192 -2.52 -10.60 10.29
CA VAL A 192 -2.98 -9.20 10.37
C VAL A 192 -2.71 -8.68 11.79
N LEU A 193 -2.17 -7.46 11.87
CA LEU A 193 -1.88 -6.75 13.11
C LEU A 193 -2.89 -5.61 13.36
N GLU A 194 -3.26 -4.90 12.29
CA GLU A 194 -4.12 -3.70 12.33
C GLU A 194 -4.74 -3.49 10.92
N ASP A 195 -5.94 -2.92 10.86
CA ASP A 195 -6.59 -2.48 9.62
C ASP A 195 -6.55 -0.94 9.56
N ASN A 196 -6.59 -0.36 8.37
CA ASN A 196 -6.59 1.10 8.17
C ASN A 196 -7.61 1.44 7.07
N LEU A 197 -8.81 1.87 7.45
CA LEU A 197 -9.97 2.03 6.57
C LEU A 197 -10.45 3.49 6.43
N ARG A 198 -9.85 4.40 7.22
CA ARG A 198 -10.03 5.86 7.14
C ARG A 198 -9.24 6.46 5.96
N SER A 199 -8.10 7.09 6.24
CA SER A 199 -7.20 7.69 5.25
C SER A 199 -5.83 6.98 5.26
N PRO A 200 -5.74 5.71 4.82
CA PRO A 200 -4.48 4.96 4.87
C PRO A 200 -3.39 5.66 4.04
N SER A 201 -2.22 5.81 4.66
CA SER A 201 -1.04 6.44 4.05
C SER A 201 0.14 5.47 3.93
N GLY A 202 1.07 5.81 3.03
CA GLY A 202 2.34 5.10 2.83
C GLY A 202 2.57 4.62 1.39
N VAL A 203 1.57 4.72 0.51
CA VAL A 203 1.66 4.20 -0.87
C VAL A 203 2.62 5.01 -1.74
N SER A 204 2.77 6.32 -1.48
CA SER A 204 3.80 7.14 -2.14
C SER A 204 5.20 6.59 -1.95
N TYR A 205 5.52 6.15 -0.73
CA TYR A 205 6.79 5.49 -0.43
C TYR A 205 6.92 4.15 -1.14
N VAL A 206 5.86 3.36 -1.33
CA VAL A 206 5.94 2.11 -2.12
C VAL A 206 6.38 2.39 -3.57
N MET A 207 5.76 3.38 -4.21
CA MET A 207 6.05 3.75 -5.60
C MET A 207 7.46 4.35 -5.75
N GLU A 208 7.84 5.28 -4.88
CA GLU A 208 9.15 5.95 -4.97
C GLU A 208 10.31 5.08 -4.44
N ASN A 209 10.08 4.17 -3.47
CA ASN A 209 11.03 3.13 -3.09
C ASN A 209 11.34 2.27 -4.32
N ARG A 210 10.31 1.77 -5.02
CA ARG A 210 10.49 0.98 -6.26
C ARG A 210 11.27 1.72 -7.32
N ARG A 211 10.87 2.96 -7.61
CA ARG A 211 11.47 3.79 -8.66
C ARG A 211 12.94 4.08 -8.38
N THR A 212 13.28 4.34 -7.11
CA THR A 212 14.66 4.63 -6.72
C THR A 212 15.51 3.37 -6.70
N MET A 213 14.99 2.25 -6.18
CA MET A 213 15.67 0.96 -6.24
C MET A 213 15.96 0.53 -7.68
N ALA A 214 15.02 0.74 -8.62
CA ALA A 214 15.22 0.44 -10.03
C ALA A 214 16.33 1.28 -10.69
N ARG A 215 16.59 2.50 -10.20
CA ARG A 215 17.68 3.36 -10.67
C ARG A 215 19.03 2.99 -10.06
N VAL A 216 19.07 2.61 -8.78
CA VAL A 216 20.32 2.28 -8.07
C VAL A 216 20.79 0.85 -8.36
N PHE A 217 19.87 -0.09 -8.59
CA PHE A 217 20.16 -1.52 -8.79
C PHE A 217 19.55 -2.10 -10.09
N PRO A 218 19.83 -1.54 -11.28
CA PRO A 218 19.21 -1.98 -12.53
C PRO A 218 19.48 -3.46 -12.85
N ASN A 219 20.67 -3.99 -12.53
CA ASN A 219 21.03 -5.40 -12.72
C ASN A 219 20.17 -6.35 -11.86
N LEU A 220 19.81 -5.90 -10.65
CA LEU A 220 19.01 -6.69 -9.72
C LEU A 220 17.56 -6.80 -10.21
N PHE A 221 17.00 -5.74 -10.80
CA PHE A 221 15.71 -5.78 -11.49
C PHE A 221 15.76 -6.57 -12.81
N ALA A 222 16.88 -6.55 -13.55
CA ALA A 222 17.02 -7.35 -14.77
C ALA A 222 17.03 -8.87 -14.48
N THR A 223 17.49 -9.27 -13.29
CA THR A 223 17.59 -10.68 -12.87
C THR A 223 16.36 -11.19 -12.11
N HIS A 224 15.58 -10.30 -11.48
CA HIS A 224 14.39 -10.64 -10.70
C HIS A 224 13.11 -10.19 -11.39
N ARG A 225 12.15 -11.10 -11.58
CA ARG A 225 10.83 -10.77 -12.15
C ARG A 225 9.93 -10.14 -11.09
N VAL A 226 10.15 -8.87 -10.76
CA VAL A 226 9.34 -8.11 -9.80
C VAL A 226 8.05 -7.61 -10.48
N ARG A 227 6.88 -7.73 -9.83
CA ARG A 227 5.61 -7.13 -10.29
C ARG A 227 5.68 -5.60 -10.20
N ALA A 228 5.05 -4.92 -11.16
CA ALA A 228 4.91 -3.46 -11.21
C ALA A 228 4.05 -2.93 -10.04
N VAL A 229 4.19 -1.65 -9.69
CA VAL A 229 3.43 -0.97 -8.61
C VAL A 229 3.08 0.49 -8.96
N ASP A 230 3.45 0.94 -10.15
CA ASP A 230 3.24 2.29 -10.69
C ASP A 230 1.82 2.49 -11.24
N ASP A 231 1.05 1.41 -11.39
CA ASP A 231 -0.35 1.36 -11.80
C ASP A 231 -1.34 1.75 -10.68
N TYR A 232 -0.89 1.89 -9.43
CA TYR A 232 -1.74 2.23 -8.27
C TYR A 232 -2.64 3.45 -8.50
N ALA A 233 -2.09 4.57 -8.99
CA ALA A 233 -2.86 5.79 -9.18
C ALA A 233 -3.96 5.62 -10.24
N SER A 234 -3.71 4.83 -11.29
CA SER A 234 -4.71 4.51 -12.32
C SER A 234 -5.83 3.62 -11.77
N HIS A 235 -5.49 2.64 -10.92
CA HIS A 235 -6.47 1.80 -10.22
C HIS A 235 -7.32 2.64 -9.24
N LEU A 236 -6.69 3.52 -8.45
CA LEU A 236 -7.40 4.42 -7.54
C LEU A 236 -8.34 5.38 -8.27
N LEU A 237 -7.88 6.05 -9.33
CA LEU A 237 -8.74 6.94 -10.12
C LEU A 237 -9.93 6.18 -10.72
N ARG A 238 -9.72 4.95 -11.22
CA ARG A 238 -10.81 4.11 -11.74
C ARG A 238 -11.82 3.79 -10.65
N ALA A 239 -11.38 3.39 -9.47
CA ALA A 239 -12.25 3.10 -8.33
C ALA A 239 -13.06 4.33 -7.88
N LEU A 240 -12.42 5.50 -7.81
CA LEU A 240 -13.08 6.76 -7.48
C LEU A 240 -14.14 7.11 -8.52
N ARG A 241 -13.79 7.09 -9.82
CA ARG A 241 -14.75 7.36 -10.91
C ARG A 241 -15.92 6.37 -10.95
N ASN A 242 -15.66 5.08 -10.70
CA ASN A 242 -16.69 4.05 -10.62
C ASN A 242 -17.69 4.23 -9.46
N SER A 243 -17.37 5.06 -8.47
CA SER A 243 -18.28 5.34 -7.35
C SER A 243 -19.23 6.51 -7.58
N ALA A 244 -18.99 7.35 -8.59
CA ALA A 244 -19.90 8.42 -8.97
C ALA A 244 -21.28 7.89 -9.42
N ALA A 245 -22.28 8.77 -9.45
CA ALA A 245 -23.62 8.41 -9.90
C ALA A 245 -23.62 7.92 -11.36
N THR A 246 -24.38 6.85 -11.65
CA THR A 246 -24.34 6.11 -12.93
C THR A 246 -24.68 6.95 -14.18
N ASN A 247 -25.31 8.11 -13.98
CA ASN A 247 -25.68 9.05 -15.03
C ASN A 247 -24.58 10.09 -15.37
N GLU A 248 -23.45 10.10 -14.64
CA GLU A 248 -22.35 11.04 -14.90
C GLU A 248 -21.31 10.44 -15.86
N ALA A 249 -21.02 11.14 -16.96
CA ALA A 249 -20.24 10.59 -18.07
C ALA A 249 -18.71 10.82 -17.92
N ASP A 250 -18.31 11.89 -17.24
CA ASP A 250 -16.92 12.16 -16.85
C ASP A 250 -16.87 12.80 -15.45
N PRO A 251 -17.02 12.00 -14.38
CA PRO A 251 -17.14 12.52 -13.02
C PRO A 251 -15.88 13.26 -12.59
N THR A 252 -16.08 14.46 -12.04
CA THR A 252 -15.04 15.33 -11.53
C THR A 252 -14.56 14.82 -10.17
N VAL A 253 -13.39 14.20 -10.17
CA VAL A 253 -12.69 13.74 -8.97
C VAL A 253 -11.72 14.81 -8.48
N VAL A 254 -11.65 15.04 -7.16
CA VAL A 254 -10.65 15.93 -6.51
C VAL A 254 -10.01 15.26 -5.30
N VAL A 255 -8.80 15.68 -4.92
CA VAL A 255 -8.13 15.26 -3.68
C VAL A 255 -8.24 16.39 -2.65
N LEU A 256 -9.04 16.18 -1.59
CA LEU A 256 -9.21 17.16 -0.52
C LEU A 256 -8.11 16.98 0.54
N THR A 257 -7.24 17.99 0.67
CA THR A 257 -6.08 17.99 1.56
C THR A 257 -6.22 19.01 2.70
N PRO A 258 -5.69 18.73 3.91
CA PRO A 258 -5.60 19.70 5.01
C PRO A 258 -4.48 20.76 4.81
N GLY A 259 -3.82 20.77 3.65
CA GLY A 259 -2.77 21.73 3.30
C GLY A 259 -1.35 21.33 3.74
N VAL A 260 -0.39 22.21 3.41
CA VAL A 260 1.07 21.95 3.50
C VAL A 260 1.60 21.62 4.90
N ALA A 261 0.87 21.96 5.97
CA ALA A 261 1.30 21.70 7.34
C ALA A 261 1.13 20.23 7.78
N ASN A 262 0.47 19.41 6.97
CA ASN A 262 0.26 17.99 7.27
C ASN A 262 1.45 17.13 6.80
N SER A 263 1.90 16.19 7.65
CA SER A 263 3.08 15.35 7.39
C SER A 263 2.95 14.43 6.16
N ALA A 264 1.74 14.15 5.68
CA ALA A 264 1.47 13.35 4.49
C ALA A 264 1.18 14.19 3.23
N TYR A 265 1.31 15.53 3.27
CA TYR A 265 0.99 16.41 2.13
C TYR A 265 1.74 16.05 0.84
N PHE A 266 3.00 15.58 0.95
CA PHE A 266 3.75 15.03 -0.19
C PHE A 266 2.98 13.93 -0.92
N GLU A 267 2.43 12.95 -0.19
CA GLU A 267 1.63 11.87 -0.76
C GLU A 267 0.34 12.39 -1.42
N HIS A 268 -0.32 13.37 -0.80
CA HIS A 268 -1.57 13.94 -1.32
C HIS A 268 -1.31 14.59 -2.70
N SER A 269 -0.24 15.40 -2.80
CA SER A 269 0.15 16.06 -4.04
C SER A 269 0.70 15.10 -5.11
N LEU A 270 1.44 14.06 -4.70
CA LEU A 270 1.93 13.02 -5.61
C LEU A 270 0.77 12.24 -6.25
N LEU A 271 -0.19 11.79 -5.44
CA LEU A 271 -1.35 11.02 -5.90
C LEU A 271 -2.26 11.88 -6.78
N ALA A 272 -2.58 13.13 -6.39
CA ALA A 272 -3.36 14.04 -7.22
C ALA A 272 -2.72 14.23 -8.61
N ARG A 273 -1.40 14.50 -8.63
CA ARG A 273 -0.63 14.67 -9.88
C ARG A 273 -0.58 13.39 -10.74
N GLN A 274 -0.44 12.21 -10.14
CA GLN A 274 -0.39 10.94 -10.87
C GLN A 274 -1.77 10.51 -11.41
N MET A 275 -2.84 10.81 -10.68
CA MET A 275 -4.21 10.63 -11.15
C MET A 275 -4.62 11.70 -12.19
N GLY A 276 -3.93 12.85 -12.24
CA GLY A 276 -4.28 13.96 -13.12
C GLY A 276 -5.56 14.68 -12.66
N VAL A 277 -5.73 14.83 -11.34
CA VAL A 277 -6.89 15.47 -10.70
C VAL A 277 -6.45 16.66 -9.84
N GLU A 278 -7.38 17.55 -9.54
CA GLU A 278 -7.09 18.74 -8.73
C GLU A 278 -6.82 18.38 -7.26
N LEU A 279 -5.83 19.06 -6.67
CA LEU A 279 -5.53 19.05 -5.23
C LEU A 279 -6.14 20.30 -4.61
N VAL A 280 -7.13 20.13 -3.73
CA VAL A 280 -7.94 21.22 -3.19
C VAL A 280 -7.92 21.25 -1.67
N GLU A 281 -8.00 22.45 -1.08
CA GLU A 281 -8.27 22.64 0.35
C GLU A 281 -9.76 22.99 0.56
N GLY A 282 -10.27 22.89 1.80
CA GLY A 282 -11.69 23.12 2.09
C GLY A 282 -12.22 24.50 1.64
N ARG A 283 -11.35 25.52 1.57
CA ARG A 283 -11.67 26.88 1.09
C ARG A 283 -11.94 26.98 -0.41
N ASP A 284 -11.42 26.04 -1.19
CA ASP A 284 -11.55 26.01 -2.65
C ASP A 284 -12.90 25.38 -3.08
N LEU A 285 -13.54 24.68 -2.15
CA LEU A 285 -14.84 24.04 -2.29
C LEU A 285 -15.94 24.81 -1.54
N PHE A 286 -17.19 24.65 -1.97
CA PHE A 286 -18.37 25.12 -1.25
C PHE A 286 -19.61 24.30 -1.62
N CYS A 287 -20.61 24.29 -0.75
CA CYS A 287 -21.88 23.62 -1.03
C CYS A 287 -22.98 24.63 -1.41
N ARG A 288 -23.80 24.28 -2.40
CA ARG A 288 -25.04 24.99 -2.77
C ARG A 288 -26.07 23.95 -3.21
N ASP A 289 -27.32 24.08 -2.73
CA ASP A 289 -28.44 23.20 -3.08
C ASP A 289 -28.13 21.68 -2.95
N ASN A 290 -27.42 21.32 -1.87
CA ASN A 290 -26.90 19.97 -1.59
C ASN A 290 -25.93 19.42 -2.66
N GLN A 291 -25.31 20.25 -3.49
CA GLN A 291 -24.23 19.89 -4.41
C GLN A 291 -22.92 20.55 -3.98
N VAL A 292 -21.78 19.94 -4.32
CA VAL A 292 -20.45 20.50 -4.04
C VAL A 292 -19.86 21.09 -5.31
N TYR A 293 -19.27 22.28 -5.18
CA TYR A 293 -18.65 23.03 -6.26
C TYR A 293 -17.23 23.44 -5.88
N MET A 294 -16.32 23.35 -6.86
CA MET A 294 -14.96 23.87 -6.82
C MET A 294 -14.92 25.24 -7.50
N ARG A 295 -14.21 26.19 -6.89
CA ARG A 295 -13.94 27.51 -7.44
C ARG A 295 -12.83 27.44 -8.50
N THR A 296 -13.10 27.88 -9.72
CA THR A 296 -12.09 28.00 -10.78
C THR A 296 -12.08 29.42 -11.36
N THR A 297 -11.07 29.75 -12.17
CA THR A 297 -11.01 31.05 -12.88
C THR A 297 -12.04 31.18 -14.00
N GLU A 298 -12.57 30.06 -14.52
CA GLU A 298 -13.55 30.04 -15.61
C GLU A 298 -15.00 29.94 -15.09
N GLY A 299 -15.18 29.62 -13.81
CA GLY A 299 -16.49 29.49 -13.17
C GLY A 299 -16.50 28.48 -12.02
N GLU A 300 -17.70 28.09 -11.59
CA GLU A 300 -17.91 27.07 -10.58
C GLU A 300 -18.01 25.71 -11.28
N ARG A 301 -17.18 24.74 -10.91
CA ARG A 301 -17.23 23.36 -11.46
C ARG A 301 -17.82 22.42 -10.40
N GLN A 302 -18.84 21.65 -10.74
CA GLN A 302 -19.37 20.62 -9.82
C GLN A 302 -18.31 19.55 -9.54
N VAL A 303 -18.31 19.03 -8.31
CA VAL A 303 -17.42 17.95 -7.86
C VAL A 303 -18.27 16.75 -7.46
N ASP A 304 -18.00 15.61 -8.09
CA ASP A 304 -18.82 14.40 -7.95
C ASP A 304 -18.17 13.39 -6.99
N VAL A 305 -16.84 13.40 -6.88
CA VAL A 305 -16.09 12.50 -5.99
C VAL A 305 -14.94 13.24 -5.30
N ILE A 306 -14.86 13.13 -3.99
CA ILE A 306 -13.82 13.71 -3.15
C ILE A 306 -13.01 12.58 -2.51
N TYR A 307 -11.77 12.38 -2.99
CA TYR A 307 -10.79 11.58 -2.26
C TYR A 307 -10.22 12.42 -1.12
N ARG A 308 -10.76 12.23 0.08
CA ARG A 308 -10.42 13.01 1.26
C ARG A 308 -9.16 12.48 1.93
N ARG A 309 -8.34 13.41 2.42
CA ARG A 309 -7.16 13.15 3.25
C ARG A 309 -7.24 13.89 4.59
N ILE A 310 -8.48 14.03 5.09
CA ILE A 310 -8.88 14.76 6.29
C ILE A 310 -9.76 13.83 7.14
N ASP A 311 -9.55 13.81 8.45
CA ASP A 311 -10.34 13.01 9.40
C ASP A 311 -11.79 13.51 9.53
N ASP A 312 -12.70 12.59 9.84
CA ASP A 312 -14.16 12.84 9.85
C ASP A 312 -14.56 14.07 10.67
N ALA A 313 -13.97 14.21 11.87
CA ALA A 313 -14.22 15.31 12.79
C ALA A 313 -13.96 16.71 12.20
N PHE A 314 -13.17 16.83 11.14
CA PHE A 314 -12.82 18.09 10.49
C PHE A 314 -13.52 18.31 9.14
N LEU A 315 -14.24 17.32 8.58
CA LEU A 315 -14.78 17.37 7.21
C LEU A 315 -15.91 18.39 7.00
N ASP A 316 -16.80 18.58 7.97
CA ASP A 316 -17.95 19.48 7.85
C ASP A 316 -18.23 20.18 9.19
N PRO A 317 -17.96 21.50 9.30
CA PRO A 317 -18.19 22.24 10.55
C PRO A 317 -19.67 22.36 10.94
N LEU A 318 -20.62 22.01 10.06
CA LEU A 318 -22.05 21.97 10.39
C LEU A 318 -22.50 20.66 11.04
N GLN A 319 -21.64 19.63 11.08
CA GLN A 319 -21.98 18.28 11.57
C GLN A 319 -20.98 17.72 12.60
N PHE A 320 -19.75 18.23 12.59
CA PHE A 320 -18.67 17.81 13.48
C PHE A 320 -18.08 19.02 14.24
N ARG A 321 -16.78 19.31 14.07
CA ARG A 321 -16.11 20.43 14.73
C ARG A 321 -16.47 21.76 14.08
N ALA A 322 -17.29 22.55 14.77
CA ALA A 322 -17.66 23.91 14.35
C ALA A 322 -16.46 24.88 14.25
N ASP A 323 -15.31 24.55 14.85
CA ASP A 323 -14.05 25.29 14.73
C ASP A 323 -13.15 24.80 13.59
N SER A 324 -13.57 23.80 12.80
CA SER A 324 -12.80 23.31 11.66
C SER A 324 -12.76 24.32 10.53
N VAL A 325 -11.53 24.65 10.09
CA VAL A 325 -11.23 25.44 8.89
C VAL A 325 -10.74 24.58 7.71
N LEU A 326 -10.68 23.25 7.90
CA LEU A 326 -10.11 22.30 6.92
C LEU A 326 -11.18 21.70 6.00
N GLY A 327 -12.41 21.59 6.51
CA GLY A 327 -13.54 20.97 5.83
C GLY A 327 -14.38 21.92 4.97
N VAL A 328 -15.53 21.42 4.53
CA VAL A 328 -16.49 22.15 3.67
C VAL A 328 -17.86 22.10 4.33
N ALA A 329 -18.42 23.27 4.63
CA ALA A 329 -19.73 23.39 5.27
C ALA A 329 -20.84 22.79 4.40
N GLY A 330 -21.60 21.84 4.94
CA GLY A 330 -22.73 21.17 4.26
C GLY A 330 -22.37 19.94 3.44
N LEU A 331 -21.09 19.55 3.39
CA LEU A 331 -20.59 18.40 2.63
C LEU A 331 -21.28 17.09 3.00
N VAL A 332 -21.58 16.87 4.28
CA VAL A 332 -22.27 15.65 4.75
C VAL A 332 -23.70 15.58 4.22
N ASN A 333 -24.38 16.72 4.09
CA ASN A 333 -25.73 16.76 3.54
C ASN A 333 -25.73 16.55 2.02
N ALA A 334 -24.71 17.07 1.32
CA ALA A 334 -24.53 16.78 -0.11
C ALA A 334 -24.27 15.28 -0.36
N ALA A 335 -23.45 14.64 0.47
CA ALA A 335 -23.19 13.21 0.40
C ALA A 335 -24.44 12.37 0.74
N ARG A 336 -25.19 12.75 1.79
CA ARG A 336 -26.46 12.08 2.14
C ARG A 336 -27.55 12.26 1.07
N ALA A 337 -27.50 13.33 0.28
CA ALA A 337 -28.36 13.53 -0.87
C ALA A 337 -27.94 12.73 -2.12
N GLY A 338 -26.81 12.03 -2.08
CA GLY A 338 -26.26 11.27 -3.22
C GLY A 338 -25.58 12.12 -4.30
N ASN A 339 -25.35 13.41 -4.05
CA ASN A 339 -24.82 14.36 -5.02
C ASN A 339 -23.28 14.45 -5.04
N VAL A 340 -22.60 13.83 -4.06
CA VAL A 340 -21.13 13.75 -4.01
C VAL A 340 -20.73 12.48 -3.25
N VAL A 341 -19.67 11.81 -3.69
CA VAL A 341 -19.06 10.69 -2.96
C VAL A 341 -17.86 11.15 -2.17
N ILE A 342 -17.78 10.74 -0.90
CA ILE A 342 -16.63 10.99 -0.02
C ILE A 342 -15.88 9.67 0.12
N SER A 343 -14.59 9.69 -0.22
CA SER A 343 -13.74 8.49 -0.28
C SER A 343 -12.47 8.66 0.56
N SER A 344 -12.18 7.78 1.52
CA SER A 344 -13.06 6.72 2.05
C SER A 344 -14.30 7.32 2.74
N ALA A 345 -15.37 6.56 2.88
CA ALA A 345 -16.62 7.06 3.47
C ALA A 345 -16.46 7.56 4.92
N ILE A 346 -17.41 8.39 5.35
CA ILE A 346 -17.48 8.88 6.73
C ILE A 346 -17.87 7.72 7.65
N GLY A 347 -17.26 7.66 8.85
CA GLY A 347 -17.59 6.67 9.87
C GLY A 347 -16.87 5.33 9.71
N ASN A 348 -15.99 5.16 8.71
CA ASN A 348 -15.18 3.96 8.53
C ASN A 348 -14.29 3.62 9.74
N GLY A 349 -14.02 4.59 10.61
CA GLY A 349 -13.19 4.39 11.80
C GLY A 349 -13.76 3.41 12.83
N VAL A 350 -15.04 3.05 12.74
CA VAL A 350 -15.64 1.96 13.53
C VAL A 350 -15.27 0.56 13.00
N GLY A 351 -14.61 0.46 11.84
CA GLY A 351 -14.09 -0.79 11.26
C GLY A 351 -12.60 -1.03 11.46
N ASP A 352 -11.83 0.02 11.80
CA ASP A 352 -10.41 -0.09 12.18
C ASP A 352 -10.13 0.24 13.65
N ASP A 353 -11.17 0.32 14.48
CA ASP A 353 -11.05 0.29 15.95
C ASP A 353 -10.32 -1.01 16.38
N LYS A 354 -9.26 -0.88 17.20
CA LYS A 354 -8.40 -2.03 17.56
C LYS A 354 -9.11 -3.13 18.35
N LEU A 355 -10.25 -2.83 18.98
CA LEU A 355 -11.09 -3.82 19.63
C LEU A 355 -12.05 -4.47 18.61
N VAL A 356 -12.62 -3.71 17.68
CA VAL A 356 -13.41 -4.24 16.56
C VAL A 356 -12.59 -5.20 15.70
N TYR A 357 -11.32 -4.89 15.46
CA TYR A 357 -10.34 -5.75 14.78
C TYR A 357 -10.36 -7.21 15.30
N THR A 358 -10.60 -7.42 16.59
CA THR A 358 -10.65 -8.77 17.21
C THR A 358 -11.84 -9.63 16.75
N TYR A 359 -12.90 -9.00 16.23
CA TYR A 359 -14.12 -9.65 15.74
C TYR A 359 -14.14 -9.86 14.23
N VAL A 360 -13.16 -9.34 13.47
CA VAL A 360 -13.10 -9.50 12.00
C VAL A 360 -13.10 -10.96 11.53
N PRO A 361 -12.46 -11.93 12.21
CA PRO A 361 -12.64 -13.35 11.91
C PRO A 361 -14.11 -13.80 11.94
N THR A 362 -14.88 -13.36 12.93
CA THR A 362 -16.32 -13.62 13.06
C THR A 362 -17.13 -12.92 11.98
N MET A 363 -16.74 -11.70 11.57
CA MET A 363 -17.38 -11.00 10.45
C MET A 363 -17.19 -11.75 9.12
N ILE A 364 -16.00 -12.31 8.87
CA ILE A 364 -15.73 -13.13 7.68
C ILE A 364 -16.63 -14.37 7.67
N GLU A 365 -16.77 -15.05 8.81
CA GLU A 365 -17.64 -16.23 8.93
C GLU A 365 -19.13 -15.87 8.78
N TYR A 366 -19.59 -14.76 9.35
CA TYR A 366 -20.98 -14.30 9.29
C TYR A 366 -21.39 -13.81 7.89
N TYR A 367 -20.66 -12.85 7.32
CA TYR A 367 -21.04 -12.22 6.06
C TYR A 367 -20.70 -13.04 4.81
N LEU A 368 -19.60 -13.80 4.83
CA LEU A 368 -19.14 -14.55 3.65
C LEU A 368 -19.43 -16.05 3.75
N GLY A 369 -19.72 -16.59 4.94
CA GLY A 369 -19.81 -18.04 5.16
C GLY A 369 -18.47 -18.76 4.97
N GLU A 370 -17.37 -18.02 4.98
CA GLU A 370 -16.01 -18.52 4.70
C GLU A 370 -15.15 -18.58 5.97
N LYS A 371 -14.11 -19.42 5.95
CA LYS A 371 -13.08 -19.36 7.00
C LYS A 371 -12.05 -18.27 6.69
N PRO A 372 -11.56 -17.51 7.69
CA PRO A 372 -10.50 -16.53 7.51
C PRO A 372 -9.24 -17.13 6.88
N LEU A 373 -8.81 -16.58 5.74
CA LEU A 373 -7.60 -16.99 5.02
C LEU A 373 -6.32 -16.39 5.63
N LEU A 374 -6.44 -15.27 6.35
CA LEU A 374 -5.37 -14.66 7.14
C LEU A 374 -5.80 -14.63 8.61
N ALA A 375 -4.94 -15.12 9.48
CA ALA A 375 -5.17 -15.06 10.91
C ALA A 375 -4.90 -13.66 11.45
N ASN A 376 -5.66 -13.25 12.47
CA ASN A 376 -5.29 -12.15 13.35
C ASN A 376 -4.07 -12.56 14.22
N VAL A 377 -3.36 -11.57 14.74
CA VAL A 377 -2.60 -11.70 15.98
C VAL A 377 -3.56 -11.98 17.14
N GLU A 378 -3.23 -12.96 17.99
CA GLU A 378 -3.97 -13.28 19.21
C GLU A 378 -4.09 -12.04 20.09
N THR A 379 -5.30 -11.66 20.46
CA THR A 379 -5.58 -10.37 21.10
C THR A 379 -6.63 -10.55 22.18
N TYR A 380 -6.24 -10.26 23.42
CA TYR A 380 -7.09 -10.23 24.60
C TYR A 380 -7.82 -8.89 24.70
N ARG A 381 -9.09 -8.96 25.06
CA ARG A 381 -10.05 -7.85 25.06
C ARG A 381 -10.34 -7.49 26.51
N CYS A 382 -9.60 -6.52 27.05
CA CYS A 382 -9.65 -6.16 28.48
C CYS A 382 -11.06 -5.76 28.99
N TRP A 383 -12.03 -5.52 28.11
CA TRP A 383 -13.43 -5.23 28.39
C TRP A 383 -14.35 -6.45 28.58
N LEU A 384 -13.80 -7.67 28.50
CA LEU A 384 -14.42 -8.92 28.96
C LEU A 384 -13.74 -9.29 30.26
N ASP A 385 -14.51 -9.63 31.29
CA ASP A 385 -13.97 -9.78 32.65
C ASP A 385 -12.92 -10.92 32.73
N ASP A 386 -13.21 -12.08 32.16
CA ASP A 386 -12.30 -13.23 32.11
C ASP A 386 -10.97 -12.91 31.39
N GLU A 387 -11.03 -12.28 30.21
CA GLU A 387 -9.83 -11.90 29.44
C GLU A 387 -9.06 -10.76 30.13
N ARG A 388 -9.74 -9.90 30.89
CA ARG A 388 -9.08 -8.86 31.70
C ARG A 388 -8.30 -9.47 32.85
N GLU A 389 -8.83 -10.49 33.51
CA GLU A 389 -8.16 -11.18 34.61
C GLU A 389 -6.91 -11.89 34.11
N GLU A 390 -7.00 -12.66 33.01
CA GLU A 390 -5.86 -13.27 32.32
C GLU A 390 -4.76 -12.23 31.95
N VAL A 391 -5.16 -11.06 31.43
CA VAL A 391 -4.22 -9.97 31.08
C VAL A 391 -3.58 -9.32 32.30
N LEU A 392 -4.30 -9.20 33.42
CA LEU A 392 -3.78 -8.60 34.64
C LEU A 392 -2.85 -9.56 35.41
N ASP A 393 -3.10 -10.86 35.32
CA ASP A 393 -2.28 -11.91 35.94
C ASP A 393 -0.98 -12.18 35.17
N ARG A 394 -0.97 -11.94 33.85
CA ARG A 394 0.19 -12.13 32.94
C ARG A 394 0.70 -10.82 32.34
N ILE A 395 0.54 -9.71 33.07
CA ILE A 395 0.77 -8.36 32.55
C ILE A 395 2.24 -8.08 32.17
N ASP A 396 3.17 -8.82 32.75
CA ASP A 396 4.60 -8.84 32.47
C ASP A 396 5.00 -9.74 31.30
N GLU A 397 4.09 -10.55 30.74
CA GLU A 397 4.32 -11.36 29.53
C GLU A 397 3.80 -10.70 28.23
N LEU A 398 2.90 -9.72 28.37
CA LEU A 398 2.06 -9.20 27.28
C LEU A 398 2.47 -7.81 26.80
N VAL A 399 2.09 -7.46 25.58
CA VAL A 399 2.18 -6.10 25.03
C VAL A 399 0.81 -5.45 25.14
N LEU A 400 0.68 -4.46 26.03
CA LEU A 400 -0.55 -3.73 26.27
C LEU A 400 -0.62 -2.52 25.33
N LYS A 401 -1.73 -2.37 24.62
CA LYS A 401 -1.93 -1.31 23.63
C LYS A 401 -3.24 -0.56 23.93
N PRO A 402 -3.23 0.78 23.94
CA PRO A 402 -4.47 1.53 24.00
C PRO A 402 -5.24 1.32 22.69
N VAL A 403 -6.56 1.14 22.78
CA VAL A 403 -7.44 1.01 21.61
C VAL A 403 -7.46 2.33 20.85
N GLU A 404 -7.62 3.44 21.56
CA GLU A 404 -7.47 4.77 20.99
C GLU A 404 -6.01 5.19 20.82
N GLY A 405 -5.75 6.03 19.82
CA GLY A 405 -4.42 6.55 19.51
C GLY A 405 -3.68 5.82 18.38
N SER A 406 -2.91 6.60 17.61
CA SER A 406 -2.15 6.13 16.44
C SER A 406 -0.63 6.11 16.73
N GLY A 407 0.12 5.35 15.95
CA GLY A 407 1.58 5.47 15.91
C GLY A 407 2.33 5.02 17.17
N GLY A 408 1.82 4.02 17.89
CA GLY A 408 2.56 3.36 18.99
C GLY A 408 2.66 4.13 20.31
N TYR A 409 2.06 5.32 20.41
CA TYR A 409 1.99 6.05 21.68
C TYR A 409 1.16 5.27 22.71
N GLY A 410 1.67 5.21 23.95
CA GLY A 410 0.98 4.55 25.07
C GLY A 410 1.09 3.02 25.12
N ILE A 411 1.79 2.39 24.18
CA ILE A 411 2.09 0.95 24.24
C ILE A 411 3.04 0.66 25.43
N VAL A 412 2.75 -0.39 26.19
CA VAL A 412 3.61 -0.92 27.25
C VAL A 412 4.03 -2.34 26.87
N PHE A 413 5.33 -2.59 26.81
CA PHE A 413 5.91 -3.92 26.60
C PHE A 413 6.15 -4.56 27.97
N GLY A 414 5.24 -5.44 28.41
CA GLY A 414 5.30 -6.06 29.74
C GLY A 414 6.67 -6.62 30.12
N PRO A 415 7.32 -7.45 29.26
CA PRO A 415 8.63 -8.03 29.54
C PRO A 415 9.80 -7.03 29.62
N GLU A 416 9.60 -5.79 29.17
CA GLU A 416 10.60 -4.71 29.16
C GLU A 416 10.25 -3.58 30.14
N ALA A 417 9.08 -3.63 30.79
CA ALA A 417 8.55 -2.60 31.67
C ALA A 417 8.97 -2.79 33.14
N SER A 418 9.11 -1.69 33.87
CA SER A 418 9.36 -1.75 35.32
C SER A 418 8.07 -2.03 36.12
N ASP A 419 8.21 -2.60 37.33
CA ASP A 419 7.10 -2.84 38.27
C ASP A 419 6.16 -1.63 38.44
N LYS A 420 6.72 -0.41 38.41
CA LYS A 420 5.96 0.84 38.54
C LYS A 420 5.10 1.12 37.31
N GLU A 421 5.59 0.81 36.12
CA GLU A 421 4.86 0.94 34.86
C GLU A 421 3.78 -0.14 34.75
N LEU A 422 4.10 -1.38 35.13
CA LEU A 422 3.15 -2.48 35.23
C LEU A 422 1.98 -2.14 36.18
N VAL A 423 2.27 -1.67 37.39
CA VAL A 423 1.22 -1.21 38.33
C VAL A 423 0.40 -0.04 37.77
N ALA A 424 1.05 0.91 37.07
CA ALA A 424 0.38 2.05 36.49
C ALA A 424 -0.56 1.66 35.32
N VAL A 425 -0.14 0.76 34.43
CA VAL A 425 -0.99 0.28 33.32
C VAL A 425 -2.07 -0.68 33.83
N ALA A 426 -1.76 -1.57 34.78
CA ALA A 426 -2.75 -2.42 35.45
C ALA A 426 -3.86 -1.61 36.15
N LYS A 427 -3.54 -0.42 36.65
CA LYS A 427 -4.54 0.51 37.19
C LYS A 427 -5.42 1.07 36.06
N LYS A 428 -4.84 1.59 34.98
CA LYS A 428 -5.58 2.14 33.82
C LYS A 428 -6.50 1.11 33.18
N VAL A 429 -6.05 -0.14 33.03
CA VAL A 429 -6.85 -1.26 32.49
C VAL A 429 -8.07 -1.58 33.36
N ARG A 430 -7.96 -1.42 34.69
CA ARG A 430 -9.11 -1.59 35.60
C ARG A 430 -10.05 -0.38 35.60
N GLU A 431 -9.53 0.83 35.40
CA GLU A 431 -10.32 2.08 35.39
C GLU A 431 -11.12 2.25 34.09
N ASP A 432 -10.54 1.94 32.93
CA ASP A 432 -11.22 1.97 31.63
C ASP A 432 -10.80 0.77 30.76
N PRO A 433 -11.41 -0.41 30.96
CA PRO A 433 -11.06 -1.62 30.22
C PRO A 433 -11.43 -1.59 28.73
N ARG A 434 -12.33 -0.70 28.27
CA ARG A 434 -12.67 -0.56 26.83
C ARG A 434 -11.53 0.07 26.04
N SER A 435 -10.71 0.89 26.69
CA SER A 435 -9.59 1.58 26.06
C SER A 435 -8.31 0.75 25.95
N TRP A 436 -8.33 -0.56 26.29
CA TRP A 436 -7.14 -1.42 26.23
C TRP A 436 -7.40 -2.76 25.55
N ILE A 437 -6.40 -3.21 24.80
CA ILE A 437 -6.21 -4.59 24.37
C ILE A 437 -4.81 -5.05 24.79
N ALA A 438 -4.60 -6.36 24.87
CA ALA A 438 -3.28 -6.94 25.07
C ALA A 438 -3.00 -8.04 24.03
N GLN A 439 -1.74 -8.19 23.64
CA GLN A 439 -1.30 -9.21 22.67
C GLN A 439 -0.05 -9.91 23.22
N PRO A 440 0.17 -11.21 22.93
CA PRO A 440 1.44 -11.86 23.23
C PRO A 440 2.61 -11.10 22.61
N MET A 441 3.75 -11.09 23.29
CA MET A 441 4.98 -10.54 22.71
C MET A 441 5.45 -11.45 21.57
N MET A 442 5.22 -11.00 20.33
CA MET A 442 5.59 -11.74 19.13
C MET A 442 6.98 -11.34 18.62
N GLU A 443 7.77 -12.34 18.22
CA GLU A 443 8.96 -12.09 17.42
C GLU A 443 8.58 -11.92 15.95
N LEU A 444 8.87 -10.72 15.43
CA LEU A 444 8.62 -10.36 14.04
C LEU A 444 9.67 -11.00 13.13
N SER A 445 9.34 -11.20 11.86
CA SER A 445 10.35 -11.57 10.87
C SER A 445 11.46 -10.52 10.74
N THR A 446 12.70 -10.96 10.55
CA THR A 446 13.85 -10.08 10.28
C THR A 446 14.22 -10.02 8.80
N VAL A 447 14.73 -8.88 8.35
CA VAL A 447 15.38 -8.72 7.04
C VAL A 447 16.78 -8.15 7.26
N PRO A 448 17.82 -8.61 6.54
CA PRO A 448 19.12 -7.94 6.54
C PRO A 448 18.97 -6.46 6.21
N THR A 449 19.54 -5.59 7.04
CA THR A 449 19.35 -4.14 6.98
C THR A 449 20.69 -3.47 7.27
N GLN A 450 21.00 -2.40 6.56
CA GLN A 450 22.27 -1.71 6.70
C GLN A 450 22.36 -0.96 8.02
N VAL A 451 23.40 -1.29 8.78
CA VAL A 451 23.75 -0.65 10.05
C VAL A 451 25.20 -0.21 9.94
N GLY A 452 25.40 1.07 9.63
CA GLY A 452 26.72 1.61 9.31
C GLY A 452 27.33 0.96 8.06
N SER A 453 28.32 0.10 8.28
CA SER A 453 29.10 -0.60 7.24
C SER A 453 28.74 -2.07 7.03
N THR A 454 27.86 -2.65 7.85
CA THR A 454 27.45 -4.06 7.79
C THR A 454 25.94 -4.19 7.56
N LEU A 455 25.51 -5.40 7.20
CA LEU A 455 24.12 -5.84 7.20
C LEU A 455 23.87 -6.65 8.47
N ALA A 456 22.86 -6.24 9.24
CA ALA A 456 22.40 -6.92 10.45
C ALA A 456 20.90 -7.20 10.35
N PRO A 457 20.37 -8.23 11.03
CA PRO A 457 18.93 -8.49 11.06
C PRO A 457 18.20 -7.35 11.77
N ARG A 458 17.10 -6.88 11.18
CA ARG A 458 16.16 -5.93 11.81
C ARG A 458 14.72 -6.34 11.56
N TYR A 459 13.88 -6.12 12.56
CA TYR A 459 12.46 -6.47 12.51
C TYR A 459 11.69 -5.63 11.50
N VAL A 460 10.77 -6.28 10.78
CA VAL A 460 9.96 -5.65 9.74
C VAL A 460 8.48 -6.01 9.85
N ASP A 461 7.63 -5.10 9.36
CA ASP A 461 6.24 -5.38 9.02
C ASP A 461 5.99 -5.13 7.52
N LEU A 462 4.73 -5.22 7.09
CA LEU A 462 4.32 -4.91 5.73
C LEU A 462 2.90 -4.36 5.72
N ARG A 463 2.69 -3.21 5.09
CA ARG A 463 1.36 -2.69 4.73
C ARG A 463 1.10 -2.82 3.22
N PRO A 464 0.49 -3.92 2.73
CA PRO A 464 -0.22 -3.91 1.45
C PRO A 464 -1.31 -2.85 1.41
N PHE A 465 -1.63 -2.39 0.21
CA PHE A 465 -2.77 -1.52 -0.07
C PHE A 465 -3.74 -2.25 -1.01
N ALA A 466 -5.02 -2.24 -0.66
CA ALA A 466 -6.09 -2.76 -1.50
C ALA A 466 -6.99 -1.61 -1.96
N VAL A 467 -7.42 -1.67 -3.22
CA VAL A 467 -8.32 -0.69 -3.85
C VAL A 467 -9.61 -1.40 -4.24
N ASN A 468 -10.75 -0.95 -3.71
CA ASN A 468 -12.08 -1.48 -4.04
C ASN A 468 -12.74 -0.58 -5.09
N ASP A 469 -13.09 -1.12 -6.26
CA ASP A 469 -13.82 -0.39 -7.32
C ASP A 469 -15.33 -0.71 -7.38
N GLY A 470 -15.83 -1.50 -6.44
CA GLY A 470 -17.22 -1.94 -6.31
C GLY A 470 -17.50 -3.27 -7.01
N ASN A 471 -16.67 -3.66 -7.99
CA ASN A 471 -16.78 -4.98 -8.63
C ASN A 471 -15.69 -5.93 -8.12
N ASP A 472 -14.47 -5.42 -7.93
CA ASP A 472 -13.35 -6.22 -7.41
C ASP A 472 -12.45 -5.41 -6.46
N VAL A 473 -11.70 -6.13 -5.62
CA VAL A 473 -10.72 -5.58 -4.69
C VAL A 473 -9.33 -5.94 -5.19
N TRP A 474 -8.70 -4.99 -5.88
CA TRP A 474 -7.34 -5.13 -6.41
C TRP A 474 -6.32 -4.86 -5.31
N VAL A 475 -5.42 -5.81 -5.05
CA VAL A 475 -4.33 -5.64 -4.07
C VAL A 475 -3.04 -5.28 -4.81
N LEU A 476 -2.47 -4.12 -4.47
CA LEU A 476 -1.19 -3.64 -5.00
C LEU A 476 -0.11 -4.71 -4.75
N PRO A 477 0.58 -5.25 -5.77
CA PRO A 477 1.56 -6.33 -5.59
C PRO A 477 2.90 -5.83 -5.05
N GLY A 478 2.85 -5.44 -3.78
CA GLY A 478 3.88 -4.80 -3.01
C GLY A 478 3.27 -4.28 -1.71
N GLY A 479 3.86 -3.24 -1.15
CA GLY A 479 3.39 -2.63 0.09
C GLY A 479 4.51 -1.92 0.80
N LEU A 480 4.16 -1.11 1.80
CA LEU A 480 5.16 -0.41 2.59
C LEU A 480 5.72 -1.39 3.64
N THR A 481 6.92 -1.90 3.39
CA THR A 481 7.69 -2.58 4.44
C THR A 481 8.32 -1.50 5.32
N ARG A 482 7.96 -1.44 6.61
CA ARG A 482 8.67 -0.61 7.60
C ARG A 482 9.71 -1.47 8.31
N VAL A 483 10.81 -0.85 8.76
CA VAL A 483 11.90 -1.52 9.46
C VAL A 483 12.28 -0.76 10.73
N ALA A 484 12.39 -1.49 11.85
CA ALA A 484 12.92 -0.93 13.09
C ALA A 484 14.44 -0.82 12.98
N LEU A 485 15.00 0.39 12.83
CA LEU A 485 16.44 0.57 12.60
C LEU A 485 17.27 0.37 13.88
N VAL A 486 16.69 0.71 15.04
CA VAL A 486 17.31 0.57 16.36
C VAL A 486 17.50 -0.91 16.70
N GLU A 487 18.68 -1.28 17.19
CA GLU A 487 19.00 -2.65 17.62
C GLU A 487 18.04 -3.13 18.73
N GLY A 488 17.58 -4.38 18.63
CA GLY A 488 16.59 -4.97 19.54
C GLY A 488 15.16 -4.40 19.48
N SER A 489 14.96 -3.21 18.93
CA SER A 489 13.65 -2.55 18.88
C SER A 489 12.67 -3.28 17.95
N ARG A 490 11.46 -3.55 18.45
CA ARG A 490 10.31 -4.03 17.66
C ARG A 490 9.42 -2.88 17.17
N VAL A 491 9.79 -1.62 17.47
CA VAL A 491 9.06 -0.42 17.07
C VAL A 491 9.48 -0.01 15.65
N VAL A 492 8.65 -0.40 14.68
CA VAL A 492 8.84 -0.13 13.24
C VAL A 492 8.27 1.23 12.78
N ASN A 493 7.70 2.03 13.68
CA ASN A 493 7.02 3.27 13.32
C ASN A 493 8.00 4.40 12.93
N SER A 494 7.67 5.14 11.85
CA SER A 494 8.47 6.25 11.33
C SER A 494 8.61 7.41 12.33
N SER A 495 7.60 7.68 13.17
CA SER A 495 7.67 8.73 14.20
C SER A 495 8.68 8.43 15.32
N GLN A 496 9.16 7.18 15.41
CA GLN A 496 10.11 6.73 16.43
C GLN A 496 11.43 6.21 15.82
N GLY A 497 11.74 6.61 14.58
CA GLY A 497 13.01 6.30 13.92
C GLY A 497 13.01 5.02 13.07
N GLY A 498 11.84 4.49 12.70
CA GLY A 498 11.73 3.45 11.68
C GLY A 498 12.14 3.95 10.29
N GLY A 499 12.63 3.03 9.46
CA GLY A 499 12.89 3.23 8.03
C GLY A 499 11.90 2.43 7.17
N SER A 500 12.19 2.33 5.87
CA SER A 500 11.44 1.48 4.93
C SER A 500 12.34 0.65 4.01
N LYS A 501 11.73 -0.33 3.36
CA LYS A 501 12.31 -1.16 2.29
C LYS A 501 11.35 -1.18 1.09
N ASP A 502 11.88 -1.41 -0.11
CA ASP A 502 11.06 -1.81 -1.25
C ASP A 502 10.57 -3.26 -1.05
N THR A 503 9.29 -3.53 -1.32
CA THR A 503 8.69 -4.87 -1.20
C THR A 503 8.54 -5.50 -2.58
N TRP A 504 9.35 -6.50 -2.88
CA TRP A 504 9.39 -7.19 -4.16
C TRP A 504 8.49 -8.41 -4.18
N VAL A 505 7.32 -8.27 -4.79
CA VAL A 505 6.49 -9.42 -5.14
C VAL A 505 7.00 -10.02 -6.44
N LEU A 506 7.45 -11.27 -6.39
CA LEU A 506 7.92 -11.99 -7.57
C LEU A 506 6.74 -12.47 -8.43
N ALA A 507 6.85 -12.31 -9.75
CA ALA A 507 5.90 -12.87 -10.71
C ALA A 507 6.04 -14.41 -10.80
N PRO A 508 4.95 -15.14 -11.09
CA PRO A 508 5.00 -16.58 -11.30
C PRO A 508 6.05 -16.97 -12.36
N ARG A 509 6.79 -18.05 -12.09
CA ARG A 509 7.65 -18.65 -13.12
C ARG A 509 6.76 -19.33 -14.16
N ALA A 510 6.49 -18.62 -15.26
CA ALA A 510 5.86 -19.21 -16.44
C ALA A 510 6.54 -20.53 -16.82
N ALA A 511 5.73 -21.57 -17.08
CA ALA A 511 6.22 -22.86 -17.56
C ALA A 511 6.93 -22.67 -18.91
N PRO A 512 7.99 -23.43 -19.25
CA PRO A 512 8.74 -23.23 -20.49
C PRO A 512 7.88 -23.21 -21.76
N GLY A 513 6.81 -24.03 -21.82
CA GLY A 513 5.89 -24.09 -22.96
C GLY A 513 4.93 -22.89 -23.12
N ALA A 514 4.77 -22.04 -22.10
CA ALA A 514 3.90 -20.86 -22.21
C ALA A 514 4.47 -19.79 -23.16
N ARG A 515 5.79 -19.83 -23.43
CA ARG A 515 6.43 -18.93 -24.41
C ARG A 515 6.07 -19.26 -25.86
N GLU A 516 5.77 -20.52 -26.18
CA GLU A 516 5.45 -20.92 -27.56
C GLU A 516 4.01 -20.57 -27.94
N LEU A 517 3.06 -20.71 -27.01
CA LEU A 517 1.65 -20.39 -27.27
C LEU A 517 1.43 -18.88 -27.48
N GLY A 518 1.99 -18.03 -26.62
CA GLY A 518 1.88 -16.57 -26.77
C GLY A 518 2.56 -16.04 -28.04
N ALA A 519 3.68 -16.63 -28.46
CA ALA A 519 4.33 -16.27 -29.73
C ALA A 519 3.53 -16.78 -30.96
N ALA A 520 2.90 -17.96 -30.87
CA ALA A 520 2.12 -18.53 -31.97
C ALA A 520 0.77 -17.82 -32.19
N GLU A 521 0.13 -17.28 -31.15
CA GLU A 521 -1.09 -16.46 -31.31
C GLU A 521 -0.77 -15.08 -31.88
N VAL A 522 0.25 -14.37 -31.35
CA VAL A 522 0.61 -13.01 -31.81
C VAL A 522 1.07 -12.98 -33.28
N VAL A 523 1.62 -14.08 -33.81
CA VAL A 523 2.01 -14.18 -35.23
C VAL A 523 0.85 -14.54 -36.17
N ARG A 524 -0.30 -15.00 -35.66
CA ARG A 524 -1.45 -15.41 -36.50
C ARG A 524 -2.40 -14.28 -36.90
N SER A 525 -2.31 -13.09 -36.29
CA SER A 525 -3.19 -11.95 -36.56
C SER A 525 -2.44 -10.72 -37.08
N LEU A 526 -1.87 -10.83 -38.28
CA LEU A 526 -1.62 -9.65 -39.13
C LEU A 526 -2.83 -9.44 -40.05
N PRO A 527 -3.37 -8.21 -40.18
CA PRO A 527 -4.46 -7.95 -41.11
C PRO A 527 -3.99 -8.15 -42.56
N LYS A 528 -4.83 -8.79 -43.37
CA LYS A 528 -4.56 -8.94 -44.81
C LYS A 528 -4.55 -7.58 -45.48
N SER A 529 -3.55 -7.34 -46.32
CA SER A 529 -3.44 -6.18 -47.19
C SER A 529 -4.69 -6.01 -48.06
N ILE A 530 -5.22 -4.79 -48.12
CA ILE A 530 -6.27 -4.39 -49.07
C ILE A 530 -5.68 -4.51 -50.49
N PRO A 531 -6.37 -5.13 -51.47
CA PRO A 531 -5.93 -5.15 -52.86
C PRO A 531 -6.19 -3.81 -53.55
N ASP A 532 -5.26 -3.38 -54.41
CA ASP A 532 -5.46 -2.24 -55.32
C ASP A 532 -6.61 -2.52 -56.32
N PRO A 533 -7.36 -1.48 -56.74
CA PRO A 533 -8.45 -1.65 -57.69
C PRO A 533 -7.93 -1.88 -59.12
N VAL A 534 -8.29 -3.01 -59.71
CA VAL A 534 -7.98 -3.35 -61.11
C VAL A 534 -9.00 -2.71 -62.06
N LEU A 535 -8.51 -1.91 -62.99
CA LEU A 535 -9.23 -1.51 -64.20
C LEU A 535 -9.18 -2.66 -65.23
N ASP A 536 -10.33 -3.21 -65.63
CA ASP A 536 -10.61 -3.43 -67.06
C ASP A 536 -12.09 -3.81 -67.34
N GLY A 537 -12.53 -3.61 -68.58
CA GLY A 537 -13.75 -4.26 -69.11
C GLY A 537 -14.94 -3.36 -69.48
N ALA A 538 -14.82 -2.60 -70.57
CA ALA A 538 -16.00 -2.06 -71.27
C ALA A 538 -16.65 -3.14 -72.17
N PRO A 539 -17.96 -3.02 -72.46
CA PRO A 539 -18.34 -2.97 -73.87
C PRO A 539 -19.31 -1.84 -74.26
N ARG A 540 -19.07 -1.36 -75.49
CA ARG A 540 -19.94 -0.60 -76.40
C ARG A 540 -21.37 -1.22 -76.49
N LEU A 541 -22.46 -0.56 -76.93
CA LEU A 541 -22.67 0.70 -77.66
C LEU A 541 -24.18 1.06 -77.63
N SER A 542 -24.55 2.34 -77.49
CA SER A 542 -25.67 2.96 -78.25
C SER A 542 -25.87 4.43 -77.84
N GLN A 543 -25.46 5.35 -78.70
CA GLN A 543 -25.85 6.77 -78.63
C GLN A 543 -26.98 7.03 -79.63
N GLN A 544 -27.96 7.86 -79.25
CA GLN A 544 -28.61 8.76 -80.19
C GLN A 544 -28.71 10.16 -79.56
N GLN A 545 -28.06 11.13 -80.20
CA GLN A 545 -28.30 12.56 -80.01
C GLN A 545 -29.57 12.97 -80.80
N PRO A 546 -30.09 14.18 -80.57
CA PRO A 546 -29.81 15.22 -81.58
C PRO A 546 -29.25 16.56 -81.04
N GLN A 547 -28.73 17.31 -82.01
CA GLN A 547 -27.88 18.51 -81.99
C GLN A 547 -28.48 19.86 -81.50
N PRO A 548 -27.68 20.97 -81.45
CA PRO A 548 -27.92 22.15 -80.60
C PRO A 548 -28.10 23.52 -81.30
N THR A 549 -28.45 24.53 -80.49
CA THR A 549 -28.08 25.96 -80.56
C THR A 549 -27.91 26.48 -79.10
N GLY A 550 -27.31 27.63 -78.75
CA GLY A 550 -26.63 28.72 -79.50
C GLY A 550 -25.84 29.65 -78.53
N ILE A 551 -25.57 30.90 -78.91
CA ILE A 551 -24.99 31.97 -78.05
C ILE A 551 -25.81 33.29 -78.24
N PRO A 552 -25.73 34.33 -77.37
CA PRO A 552 -24.61 35.29 -77.34
C PRO A 552 -24.19 35.86 -75.94
N ASP A 553 -23.19 36.74 -75.96
CA ASP A 553 -22.46 37.40 -74.86
C ASP A 553 -23.24 38.43 -73.99
N GLU A 554 -22.69 38.80 -72.82
CA GLU A 554 -22.34 40.21 -72.47
C GLU A 554 -21.43 40.34 -71.20
N GLN A 555 -20.83 41.52 -70.98
CA GLN A 555 -19.79 41.80 -69.95
C GLN A 555 -20.31 42.66 -68.72
N PRO A 556 -19.58 43.61 -68.06
CA PRO A 556 -19.34 43.49 -66.60
C PRO A 556 -19.66 44.75 -65.72
N GLN A 557 -19.73 44.59 -64.39
CA GLN A 557 -19.64 45.68 -63.38
C GLN A 557 -19.17 45.06 -62.03
N GLN A 558 -18.03 45.42 -61.42
CA GLN A 558 -17.50 46.68 -60.86
C GLN A 558 -17.77 46.87 -59.35
N GLN A 559 -16.66 47.14 -58.63
CA GLN A 559 -16.50 47.80 -57.33
C GLN A 559 -17.14 47.11 -56.09
N GLN A 560 -16.43 46.75 -55.01
CA GLN A 560 -15.32 47.38 -54.27
C GLN A 560 -15.73 48.63 -53.46
N GLN A 561 -15.98 48.46 -52.16
CA GLN A 561 -15.41 49.24 -51.04
C GLN A 561 -15.75 48.53 -49.71
N GLN A 562 -14.77 48.20 -48.86
CA GLN A 562 -14.17 49.03 -47.79
C GLN A 562 -15.15 49.33 -46.63
N ARG A 563 -14.76 49.38 -45.35
CA ARG A 563 -13.51 49.03 -44.62
C ARG A 563 -13.83 49.12 -43.12
N MET A 564 -13.03 48.45 -42.27
CA MET A 564 -12.58 48.88 -40.91
C MET A 564 -13.62 49.47 -39.92
N ARG A 565 -13.63 49.04 -38.66
CA ARG A 565 -12.46 48.80 -37.80
C ARG A 565 -12.61 47.54 -36.95
#